data_AF-A0A7W5CEK3-F1
#
_entry.id   AF-A0A7W5CEK3-F1
#
_cell.length_a   1.000
_cell.length_b   1.000
_cell.length_c   1.000
_cell.angle_alpha   90.00
_cell.angle_beta   90.00
_cell.angle_gamma   90.00
#
_symmetry.space_group_name_H-M   'P 1'
#
loop_
_entity.id
_entity.type
_entity.pdbx_description
1 polymer ?
#
loop_
_entity_poly.entity_id
_entity_poly.type
_entity_poly.pdbx_seq_one_letter_code
_entity_poly.pdbx_strand_id
1 'polypeptide(L)'
;MNPFEKIFNYQILSRLENSGTMIITQHERGWLKLMLGHPAAASAFEPDTLHKLRAILTQDPSLDTDGLLHKAASKERHVYHPYVRLIRQAIMKNAVLQISYLNKSGEASPSQACFPYKLEYSMVKREWYLLYYQISNRRLMRSKLEKLLGLVELKCTEALSEQYKASIHTLLSRRSVSADILIEPEYNGELSRILYAFSCFEKEVSYAAEANTYTIRLFFDSSDSEFVLSKTRFLGKRVRIVEGEHLKRRMLESATKALGRYAETSG
;
A
#
# COMPACT_ATOMS: atom_id res chain seq x y z
N MET A 1 17.34 28.01 34.75
CA MET A 1 16.48 28.46 33.64
C MET A 1 16.37 27.31 32.66
N ASN A 2 15.17 26.72 32.55
CA ASN A 2 14.96 25.44 31.89
C ASN A 2 14.78 25.65 30.37
N PRO A 3 15.53 24.98 29.49
CA PRO A 3 15.39 25.11 28.02
C PRO A 3 14.00 24.70 27.48
N PHE A 4 13.13 24.12 28.32
CA PHE A 4 11.75 23.74 27.97
C PHE A 4 10.68 24.81 28.26
N GLU A 5 11.04 26.02 28.67
CA GLU A 5 10.08 27.14 28.77
C GLU A 5 9.49 27.57 27.40
N LYS A 6 9.98 27.03 26.28
CA LYS A 6 9.35 27.16 24.93
C LYS A 6 8.07 26.35 24.73
N ILE A 7 7.56 25.64 25.73
CA ILE A 7 6.23 25.00 25.70
C ILE A 7 5.09 26.05 25.75
N PHE A 8 5.40 27.33 25.98
CA PHE A 8 4.45 28.46 25.94
C PHE A 8 3.96 28.90 24.54
N ASN A 9 3.83 27.98 23.58
CA ASN A 9 3.28 28.30 22.26
C ASN A 9 1.93 27.64 21.97
N TYR A 10 1.33 26.90 22.91
CA TYR A 10 0.05 26.22 22.67
C TYR A 10 -1.12 27.20 22.45
N GLN A 11 -1.11 28.33 23.16
CA GLN A 11 -2.12 29.39 22.98
C GLN A 11 -1.94 30.20 21.69
N ILE A 12 -0.72 30.26 21.14
CA ILE A 12 -0.44 30.94 19.87
C ILE A 12 -0.71 29.98 18.70
N LEU A 13 -0.31 28.71 18.80
CA LEU A 13 -0.63 27.65 17.84
C LEU A 13 -2.14 27.48 17.67
N SER A 14 -2.90 27.37 18.76
CA SER A 14 -4.37 27.24 18.69
C SER A 14 -5.08 28.47 18.12
N ARG A 15 -4.53 29.68 18.28
CA ARG A 15 -5.08 30.91 17.66
C ARG A 15 -4.72 31.01 16.17
N LEU A 16 -3.57 30.48 15.76
CA LEU A 16 -3.09 30.50 14.38
C LEU A 16 -3.65 29.35 13.51
N GLU A 17 -3.91 28.19 14.12
CA GLU A 17 -4.65 27.09 13.47
C GLU A 17 -6.06 27.54 13.07
N ASN A 18 -6.72 28.34 13.91
CA ASN A 18 -8.03 28.94 13.62
C ASN A 18 -7.97 30.06 12.54
N SER A 19 -6.79 30.62 12.25
CA SER A 19 -6.59 31.61 11.18
C SER A 19 -6.02 31.01 9.88
N GLY A 20 -5.93 29.67 9.79
CA GLY A 20 -5.35 28.97 8.64
C GLY A 20 -3.86 29.24 8.42
N THR A 21 -3.16 29.80 9.42
CA THR A 21 -1.76 30.20 9.33
C THR A 21 -0.88 29.12 9.96
N MET A 22 -0.35 28.20 9.15
CA MET A 22 0.65 27.24 9.63
C MET A 22 2.02 27.91 9.82
N ILE A 23 2.55 27.90 11.04
CA ILE A 23 3.96 28.24 11.30
C ILE A 23 4.79 27.04 10.88
N ILE A 24 5.41 27.11 9.70
CA ILE A 24 6.39 26.12 9.25
C ILE A 24 7.76 26.56 9.76
N THR A 25 8.43 25.69 10.51
CA THR A 25 9.77 25.95 11.04
C THR A 25 10.81 25.99 9.92
N GLN A 26 11.94 26.66 10.16
CA GLN A 26 13.07 26.68 9.24
C GLN A 26 13.62 25.26 8.96
N HIS A 27 13.53 24.36 9.95
CA HIS A 27 13.94 22.97 9.80
C HIS A 27 13.02 22.20 8.83
N GLU A 28 11.70 22.33 8.97
CA GLU A 28 10.73 21.73 8.05
C GLU A 28 10.86 22.28 6.62
N ARG A 29 11.14 23.59 6.49
CA ARG A 29 11.44 24.22 5.19
C ARG A 29 12.73 23.68 4.58
N GLY A 30 13.78 23.52 5.40
CA GLY A 30 15.03 22.89 4.97
C GLY A 30 14.84 21.43 4.56
N TRP A 31 14.01 20.68 5.27
CA TRP A 31 13.63 19.31 4.91
C TRP A 31 12.89 19.27 3.56
N LEU A 32 11.89 20.14 3.38
CA LEU A 32 11.17 20.22 2.11
C LEU A 32 12.12 20.60 0.96
N LYS A 33 13.04 21.55 1.18
CA LYS A 33 14.06 21.92 0.19
C LYS A 33 14.92 20.73 -0.22
N LEU A 34 15.39 19.94 0.75
CA LEU A 34 16.12 18.70 0.48
C LEU A 34 15.27 17.70 -0.34
N MET A 35 14.01 17.49 0.04
CA MET A 35 13.10 16.58 -0.67
C MET A 35 12.81 17.02 -2.11
N LEU A 36 12.67 18.33 -2.36
CA LEU A 36 12.47 18.87 -3.71
C LEU A 36 13.73 18.77 -4.60
N GLY A 37 14.91 18.53 -4.00
CA GLY A 37 16.14 18.21 -4.71
C GLY A 37 16.20 16.75 -5.19
N HIS A 38 15.39 15.86 -4.62
CA HIS A 38 15.37 14.45 -5.00
C HIS A 38 14.83 14.26 -6.45
N PRO A 39 15.41 13.36 -7.28
CA PRO A 39 14.98 13.17 -8.67
C PRO A 39 13.49 12.86 -8.83
N ALA A 40 12.89 12.15 -7.87
CA ALA A 40 11.46 11.82 -7.89
C ALA A 40 10.54 13.06 -7.77
N ALA A 41 11.03 14.20 -7.27
CA ALA A 41 10.24 15.42 -7.15
C ALA A 41 9.72 15.91 -8.51
N ALA A 42 10.52 15.77 -9.58
CA ALA A 42 10.11 16.14 -10.93
C ALA A 42 8.90 15.32 -11.44
N SER A 43 8.74 14.09 -10.96
CA SER A 43 7.57 13.26 -11.31
C SER A 43 6.38 13.50 -10.37
N ALA A 44 6.64 13.90 -9.13
CA ALA A 44 5.61 14.11 -8.10
C ALA A 44 4.84 15.44 -8.27
N PHE A 45 5.50 16.49 -8.76
CA PHE A 45 4.94 17.83 -8.87
C PHE A 45 4.78 18.28 -10.33
N GLU A 46 3.80 19.14 -10.58
CA GLU A 46 3.74 19.87 -11.84
C GLU A 46 4.95 20.81 -11.97
N PRO A 47 5.48 21.04 -13.20
CA PRO A 47 6.65 21.89 -13.41
C PRO A 47 6.54 23.27 -12.74
N ASP A 48 5.40 23.94 -12.93
CA ASP A 48 5.15 25.27 -12.34
C ASP A 48 5.07 25.24 -10.82
N THR A 49 4.50 24.17 -10.26
CA THR A 49 4.39 24.00 -8.80
C THR A 49 5.75 23.74 -8.20
N LEU A 50 6.54 22.85 -8.81
CA LEU A 50 7.91 22.55 -8.40
C LEU A 50 8.78 23.80 -8.45
N HIS A 51 8.65 24.59 -9.52
CA HIS A 51 9.37 25.85 -9.67
C HIS A 51 9.00 26.84 -8.56
N LYS A 52 7.70 27.06 -8.31
CA LYS A 52 7.22 27.94 -7.24
C LYS A 52 7.72 27.50 -5.86
N LEU A 53 7.64 26.20 -5.55
CA LEU A 53 8.12 25.66 -4.27
C LEU A 53 9.63 25.86 -4.09
N ARG A 54 10.43 25.61 -5.12
CA ARG A 54 11.88 25.87 -5.11
C ARG A 54 12.19 27.35 -4.95
N ALA A 55 11.47 28.22 -5.64
CA ALA A 55 11.62 29.67 -5.53
C ALA A 55 11.36 30.16 -4.09
N ILE A 56 10.26 29.71 -3.46
CA ILE A 56 9.91 30.06 -2.07
C ILE A 56 10.99 29.62 -1.08
N LEU A 57 11.69 28.52 -1.35
CA LEU A 57 12.70 27.92 -0.47
C LEU A 57 14.14 28.31 -0.82
N THR A 58 14.33 29.27 -1.74
CA THR A 58 15.67 29.60 -2.28
C THR A 58 16.62 30.06 -1.18
N GLN A 59 16.13 30.87 -0.24
CA GLN A 59 16.92 31.45 0.86
C GLN A 59 17.00 30.55 2.11
N ASP A 60 16.23 29.46 2.17
CA ASP A 60 16.27 28.55 3.32
C ASP A 60 17.54 27.68 3.30
N PRO A 61 18.16 27.40 4.45
CA PRO A 61 19.28 26.46 4.50
C PRO A 61 18.80 25.05 4.14
N SER A 62 19.56 24.34 3.31
CA SER A 62 19.37 22.90 3.12
C SER A 62 19.78 22.17 4.40
N LEU A 63 19.11 21.06 4.72
CA LEU A 63 19.58 20.18 5.77
C LEU A 63 20.90 19.53 5.37
N ASP A 64 21.84 19.53 6.30
CA ASP A 64 23.07 18.76 6.17
C ASP A 64 22.74 17.27 6.30
N THR A 65 23.12 16.49 5.30
CA THR A 65 22.95 15.03 5.28
C THR A 65 24.28 14.30 5.44
N ASP A 66 25.39 15.03 5.60
CA ASP A 66 26.70 14.44 5.81
C ASP A 66 26.69 13.60 7.10
N GLY A 67 27.16 12.37 7.00
CA GLY A 67 27.10 11.38 8.07
C GLY A 67 25.83 10.52 8.12
N LEU A 68 24.82 10.76 7.25
CA LEU A 68 23.69 9.84 7.10
C LEU A 68 24.08 8.64 6.23
N LEU A 69 24.31 7.49 6.87
CA LEU A 69 24.56 6.23 6.18
C LEU A 69 23.26 5.44 6.01
N HIS A 70 22.82 5.26 4.77
CA HIS A 70 21.70 4.37 4.46
C HIS A 70 22.14 2.89 4.57
N LYS A 71 21.95 2.27 5.74
CA LYS A 71 22.21 0.83 5.91
C LYS A 71 21.14 -0.01 5.22
N ALA A 72 21.57 -1.04 4.48
CA ALA A 72 20.69 -2.00 3.82
C ALA A 72 19.61 -1.38 2.91
N ALA A 73 19.92 -0.23 2.29
CA ALA A 73 19.04 0.37 1.31
C ALA A 73 18.84 -0.59 0.12
N SER A 74 17.58 -0.96 -0.13
CA SER A 74 17.22 -1.65 -1.37
C SER A 74 17.41 -0.71 -2.56
N LYS A 75 17.74 -1.24 -3.74
CA LYS A 75 17.74 -0.45 -4.98
C LYS A 75 16.32 0.10 -5.21
N GLU A 76 16.09 1.37 -4.91
CA GLU A 76 14.84 2.04 -5.22
C GLU A 76 14.75 2.28 -6.72
N ARG A 77 13.71 1.71 -7.36
CA ARG A 77 13.51 1.82 -8.81
C ARG A 77 12.67 3.04 -9.17
N HIS A 78 11.51 3.20 -8.54
CA HIS A 78 10.63 4.35 -8.72
C HIS A 78 9.83 4.60 -7.44
N VAL A 79 10.21 5.60 -6.65
CA VAL A 79 9.38 6.06 -5.51
C VAL A 79 8.06 6.64 -6.03
N TYR A 80 8.10 7.34 -7.17
CA TYR A 80 6.94 7.85 -7.87
C TYR A 80 7.04 7.53 -9.37
N HIS A 81 6.09 6.77 -9.90
CA HIS A 81 6.09 6.36 -11.31
C HIS A 81 5.40 7.42 -12.18
N PRO A 82 5.92 7.77 -13.38
CA PRO A 82 5.37 8.88 -14.21
C PRO A 82 3.86 8.78 -14.49
N TYR A 83 3.36 7.57 -14.76
CA TYR A 83 1.94 7.35 -15.01
C TYR A 83 1.02 7.35 -13.78
N VAL A 84 1.53 7.41 -12.55
CA VAL A 84 0.69 7.38 -11.32
C VAL A 84 -0.31 8.53 -11.34
N ARG A 85 0.13 9.73 -11.70
CA ARG A 85 -0.72 10.92 -11.72
C ARG A 85 -1.84 10.80 -12.76
N LEU A 86 -1.50 10.40 -13.99
CA LEU A 86 -2.46 10.24 -15.09
C LEU A 86 -3.49 9.16 -14.77
N ILE A 87 -3.05 8.01 -14.26
CA ILE A 87 -3.95 6.93 -13.86
C ILE A 87 -4.87 7.38 -12.72
N ARG A 88 -4.33 8.07 -11.70
CA ARG A 88 -5.15 8.59 -10.60
C ARG A 88 -6.24 9.54 -11.11
N GLN A 89 -5.88 10.45 -12.02
CA GLN A 89 -6.86 11.35 -12.64
C GLN A 89 -7.92 10.57 -13.43
N ALA A 90 -7.52 9.56 -14.20
CA ALA A 90 -8.46 8.72 -14.94
C ALA A 90 -9.42 7.95 -14.02
N ILE A 91 -8.93 7.40 -12.90
CA ILE A 91 -9.78 6.77 -11.88
C ILE A 91 -10.79 7.78 -11.32
N MET A 92 -10.33 8.98 -10.92
CA MET A 92 -11.21 10.02 -10.37
C MET A 92 -12.29 10.48 -11.35
N LYS A 93 -11.95 10.57 -12.64
CA LYS A 93 -12.87 10.97 -13.71
C LYS A 93 -13.75 9.81 -14.22
N ASN A 94 -13.53 8.59 -13.73
CA ASN A 94 -14.14 7.37 -14.28
C ASN A 94 -13.89 7.23 -15.80
N ALA A 95 -12.68 7.59 -16.24
CA ALA A 95 -12.29 7.53 -17.64
C ALA A 95 -11.82 6.12 -18.02
N VAL A 96 -11.99 5.77 -19.30
CA VAL A 96 -11.39 4.56 -19.87
C VAL A 96 -9.96 4.87 -20.25
N LEU A 97 -9.08 3.90 -20.11
CA LEU A 97 -7.70 3.98 -20.56
C LEU A 97 -7.47 2.99 -21.70
N GLN A 98 -6.72 3.42 -22.69
CA GLN A 98 -6.09 2.55 -23.67
C GLN A 98 -4.65 2.30 -23.21
N ILE A 99 -4.30 1.05 -22.92
CA ILE A 99 -2.99 0.68 -22.38
C ILE A 99 -2.28 -0.36 -23.25
N SER A 100 -0.95 -0.31 -23.27
CA SER A 100 -0.09 -1.36 -23.82
C SER A 100 1.01 -1.72 -22.82
N TYR A 101 1.38 -3.01 -22.78
CA TYR A 101 2.37 -3.52 -21.82
C TYR A 101 3.33 -4.51 -22.47
N LEU A 102 4.51 -4.67 -21.85
CA LEU A 102 5.41 -5.79 -22.15
C LEU A 102 4.86 -7.08 -21.55
N ASN A 103 4.66 -8.09 -22.38
CA ASN A 103 4.28 -9.42 -21.94
C ASN A 103 5.47 -10.13 -21.26
N LYS A 104 5.26 -11.35 -20.74
CA LYS A 104 6.33 -12.13 -20.08
C LYS A 104 7.47 -12.51 -21.02
N SER A 105 7.19 -12.60 -22.33
CA SER A 105 8.17 -12.88 -23.38
C SER A 105 8.96 -11.64 -23.81
N GLY A 106 8.63 -10.45 -23.28
CA GLY A 106 9.29 -9.19 -23.64
C GLY A 106 8.71 -8.51 -24.88
N GLU A 107 7.62 -9.02 -25.45
CA GLU A 107 6.96 -8.42 -26.61
C GLU A 107 5.88 -7.44 -26.19
N ALA A 108 5.64 -6.43 -27.02
CA ALA A 108 4.54 -5.51 -26.83
C ALA A 108 3.20 -6.23 -27.04
N SER A 109 2.37 -6.23 -26.01
CA SER A 109 0.97 -6.65 -26.15
C SER A 109 0.18 -5.65 -27.02
N PRO A 110 -0.84 -6.14 -27.74
CA PRO A 110 -1.75 -5.24 -28.44
C PRO A 110 -2.40 -4.29 -27.45
N SER A 111 -2.59 -3.06 -27.92
CA SER A 111 -3.22 -2.00 -27.14
C SER A 111 -4.65 -2.43 -26.75
N GLN A 112 -5.01 -2.30 -25.47
CA GLN A 112 -6.29 -2.74 -24.94
C GLN A 112 -6.99 -1.64 -24.14
N ALA A 113 -8.31 -1.58 -24.30
CA ALA A 113 -9.17 -0.71 -23.51
C ALA A 113 -9.42 -1.32 -22.13
N CYS A 114 -9.25 -0.52 -21.09
CA CYS A 114 -9.50 -0.90 -19.72
C CYS A 114 -10.15 0.23 -18.91
N PHE A 115 -10.85 -0.17 -17.85
CA PHE A 115 -11.38 0.74 -16.86
C PHE A 115 -10.56 0.60 -15.56
N PRO A 116 -9.67 1.56 -15.25
CA PRO A 116 -8.86 1.50 -14.04
C PRO A 116 -9.74 1.74 -12.81
N TYR A 117 -9.51 1.01 -11.73
CA TYR A 117 -10.28 1.20 -10.49
C TYR A 117 -9.41 1.37 -9.24
N LYS A 118 -8.15 0.93 -9.27
CA LYS A 118 -7.24 1.09 -8.13
C LYS A 118 -5.79 1.17 -8.59
N LEU A 119 -5.02 2.03 -7.91
CA LEU A 119 -3.56 2.01 -7.90
C LEU A 119 -3.10 1.39 -6.60
N GLU A 120 -2.14 0.49 -6.68
CA GLU A 120 -1.59 -0.19 -5.52
C GLU A 120 -0.07 -0.04 -5.49
N TYR A 121 0.46 0.37 -4.35
CA TYR A 121 1.88 0.30 -4.08
C TYR A 121 2.17 -0.86 -3.14
N SER A 122 2.90 -1.85 -3.63
CA SER A 122 3.32 -2.99 -2.83
C SER A 122 4.57 -2.59 -2.04
N MET A 123 4.41 -2.32 -0.74
CA MET A 123 5.53 -1.99 0.16
C MET A 123 6.61 -3.08 0.22
N VAL A 124 6.20 -4.36 0.11
CA VAL A 124 7.12 -5.52 0.13
C VAL A 124 7.99 -5.55 -1.12
N LYS A 125 7.37 -5.40 -2.30
CA LYS A 125 8.07 -5.43 -3.60
C LYS A 125 8.65 -4.08 -4.01
N ARG A 126 8.28 -2.98 -3.35
CA ARG A 126 8.57 -1.58 -3.72
C ARG A 126 8.19 -1.27 -5.18
N GLU A 127 6.99 -1.69 -5.58
CA GLU A 127 6.52 -1.64 -6.96
C GLU A 127 5.08 -1.12 -7.02
N TRP A 128 4.78 -0.34 -8.06
CA TRP A 128 3.44 0.11 -8.38
C TRP A 128 2.70 -0.88 -9.30
N TYR A 129 1.42 -1.07 -9.02
CA TYR A 129 0.51 -1.90 -9.80
C TYR A 129 -0.74 -1.11 -10.21
N LEU A 130 -1.15 -1.30 -11.46
CA LEU A 130 -2.46 -0.91 -11.96
C LEU A 130 -3.42 -2.08 -11.80
N LEU A 131 -4.53 -1.83 -11.11
CA LEU A 131 -5.66 -2.74 -11.03
C LEU A 131 -6.79 -2.16 -11.88
N TYR A 132 -7.24 -2.96 -12.85
CA TYR A 132 -8.17 -2.51 -13.88
C TYR A 132 -9.12 -3.62 -14.33
N TYR A 133 -10.26 -3.23 -14.86
CA TYR A 133 -11.17 -4.10 -15.57
C TYR A 133 -10.85 -4.07 -17.07
N GLN A 134 -10.45 -5.21 -17.62
CA GLN A 134 -10.22 -5.36 -19.05
C GLN A 134 -11.59 -5.48 -19.75
N ILE A 135 -11.91 -4.52 -20.61
CA ILE A 135 -13.27 -4.39 -21.18
C ILE A 135 -13.59 -5.53 -22.13
N SER A 136 -12.64 -5.92 -23.00
CA SER A 136 -12.82 -6.99 -23.99
C SER A 136 -13.12 -8.34 -23.35
N ASN A 137 -12.34 -8.72 -22.34
CA ASN A 137 -12.41 -10.04 -21.72
C ASN A 137 -13.27 -10.07 -20.44
N ARG A 138 -13.76 -8.92 -19.99
CA ARG A 138 -14.57 -8.75 -18.78
C ARG A 138 -13.92 -9.34 -17.52
N ARG A 139 -12.61 -9.10 -17.36
CA ARG A 139 -11.80 -9.65 -16.25
C ARG A 139 -11.09 -8.55 -15.48
N LEU A 140 -10.98 -8.74 -14.18
CA LEU A 140 -10.11 -7.94 -13.33
C LEU A 140 -8.66 -8.38 -13.52
N MET A 141 -7.81 -7.41 -13.84
CA MET A 141 -6.40 -7.58 -14.14
C MET A 141 -5.56 -6.75 -13.16
N ARG A 142 -4.33 -7.22 -12.95
CA ARG A 142 -3.31 -6.55 -12.14
C ARG A 142 -2.00 -6.58 -12.93
N SER A 143 -1.44 -5.41 -13.21
CA SER A 143 -0.21 -5.28 -14.01
C SER A 143 0.78 -4.32 -13.33
N LYS A 144 2.07 -4.64 -13.37
CA LYS A 144 3.13 -3.75 -12.89
C LYS A 144 3.20 -2.51 -13.76
N LEU A 145 3.27 -1.32 -13.17
CA LEU A 145 3.43 -0.08 -13.94
C LEU A 145 4.75 -0.04 -14.71
N GLU A 146 5.81 -0.67 -14.19
CA GLU A 146 7.11 -0.79 -14.87
C GLU A 146 7.02 -1.45 -16.25
N LYS A 147 5.99 -2.28 -16.48
CA LYS A 147 5.78 -2.95 -17.77
C LYS A 147 4.88 -2.17 -18.72
N LEU A 148 4.36 -1.01 -18.30
CA LEU A 148 3.48 -0.18 -19.11
C LEU A 148 4.30 0.58 -20.16
N LEU A 149 3.97 0.38 -21.44
CA LEU A 149 4.65 1.03 -22.56
C LEU A 149 4.00 2.36 -22.91
N GLY A 150 2.67 2.42 -22.86
CA GLY A 150 1.92 3.62 -23.19
C GLY A 150 0.54 3.62 -22.53
N LEU A 151 0.00 4.82 -22.38
CA LEU A 151 -1.31 5.07 -21.78
C LEU A 151 -1.95 6.28 -22.47
N VAL A 152 -3.21 6.12 -22.90
CA VAL A 152 -4.02 7.20 -23.47
C VAL A 152 -5.39 7.18 -22.80
N GLU A 153 -5.87 8.35 -22.38
CA GLU A 153 -7.23 8.51 -21.85
C GLU A 153 -8.25 8.48 -23.00
N LEU A 154 -9.30 7.68 -22.87
CA LEU A 154 -10.42 7.58 -23.79
C LEU A 154 -11.67 8.17 -23.15
N LYS A 155 -12.54 8.74 -23.98
CA LYS A 155 -13.86 9.20 -23.54
C LYS A 155 -14.69 8.00 -23.06
N CYS A 156 -15.35 8.17 -21.92
CA CYS A 156 -16.31 7.22 -21.38
C CYS A 156 -17.60 7.98 -21.06
N THR A 157 -18.75 7.41 -21.41
CA THR A 157 -20.04 7.96 -20.98
C THR A 157 -20.29 7.55 -19.54
N GLU A 158 -21.04 8.37 -18.80
CA GLU A 158 -21.38 8.10 -17.40
C GLU A 158 -22.07 6.74 -17.24
N ALA A 159 -23.03 6.42 -18.12
CA ALA A 159 -23.73 5.14 -18.13
C ALA A 159 -22.78 3.93 -18.29
N LEU A 160 -21.79 4.01 -19.19
CA LEU A 160 -20.80 2.93 -19.34
C LEU A 160 -19.89 2.84 -18.11
N SER A 161 -19.51 3.97 -17.54
CA SER A 161 -18.67 4.00 -16.35
C SER A 161 -19.34 3.34 -15.14
N GLU A 162 -20.63 3.57 -14.94
CA GLU A 162 -21.42 2.94 -13.88
C GLU A 162 -21.58 1.43 -14.13
N GLN A 163 -21.79 1.02 -15.39
CA GLN A 163 -21.82 -0.40 -15.75
C GLN A 163 -20.49 -1.11 -15.42
N TYR A 164 -19.35 -0.48 -15.71
CA TYR A 164 -18.05 -1.04 -15.40
C TYR A 164 -17.81 -1.11 -13.89
N LYS A 165 -18.18 -0.06 -13.12
CA LYS A 165 -18.10 -0.08 -11.65
C LYS A 165 -18.93 -1.22 -11.05
N ALA A 166 -20.18 -1.40 -11.49
CA ALA A 166 -21.04 -2.48 -11.02
C ALA A 166 -20.45 -3.87 -11.34
N SER A 167 -19.88 -4.03 -12.54
CA SER A 167 -19.20 -5.26 -12.96
C SER A 167 -17.98 -5.54 -12.08
N ILE A 168 -17.18 -4.51 -11.80
CA ILE A 168 -16.00 -4.59 -10.93
C ILE A 168 -16.41 -5.00 -9.51
N HIS A 169 -17.41 -4.32 -8.94
CA HIS A 169 -17.92 -4.61 -7.60
C HIS A 169 -18.36 -6.07 -7.48
N THR A 170 -19.11 -6.55 -8.46
CA THR A 170 -19.58 -7.95 -8.52
C THR A 170 -18.40 -8.94 -8.59
N LEU A 171 -17.40 -8.66 -9.43
CA LEU A 171 -16.24 -9.52 -9.59
C LEU A 171 -15.32 -9.52 -8.35
N LEU A 172 -15.15 -8.38 -7.69
CA LEU A 172 -14.38 -8.26 -6.45
C LEU A 172 -15.08 -9.01 -5.31
N SER A 173 -16.40 -8.82 -5.17
CA SER A 173 -17.19 -9.50 -4.13
C SER A 173 -17.11 -11.02 -4.26
N ARG A 174 -17.09 -11.55 -5.49
CA ARG A 174 -16.91 -13.00 -5.75
C ARG A 174 -15.53 -13.54 -5.39
N ARG A 175 -14.49 -12.69 -5.35
CA ARG A 175 -13.11 -13.08 -5.02
C ARG A 175 -12.76 -12.82 -3.56
N SER A 176 -13.59 -12.06 -2.86
CA SER A 176 -13.42 -11.76 -1.45
C SER A 176 -13.61 -13.03 -0.64
N VAL A 177 -12.64 -13.34 0.21
CA VAL A 177 -12.65 -14.49 1.11
C VAL A 177 -12.40 -13.95 2.52
N SER A 178 -12.99 -14.63 3.50
CA SER A 178 -12.74 -14.34 4.91
C SER A 178 -12.04 -15.50 5.62
N ALA A 179 -11.29 -15.18 6.66
CA ALA A 179 -10.69 -16.16 7.56
C ALA A 179 -10.69 -15.63 8.98
N ASP A 180 -10.98 -16.51 9.95
CA ASP A 180 -10.92 -16.15 11.36
C ASP A 180 -9.63 -16.70 11.96
N ILE A 181 -8.87 -15.79 12.57
CA ILE A 181 -7.60 -16.05 13.21
C ILE A 181 -7.77 -15.81 14.71
N LEU A 182 -7.69 -16.88 15.48
CA LEU A 182 -7.70 -16.80 16.94
C LEU A 182 -6.31 -16.47 17.46
N ILE A 183 -6.25 -15.59 18.47
CA ILE A 183 -5.06 -15.33 19.27
C ILE A 183 -5.09 -16.23 20.50
N GLU A 184 -4.00 -16.95 20.74
CA GLU A 184 -3.89 -17.80 21.93
C GLU A 184 -3.78 -16.91 23.19
N PRO A 185 -4.56 -17.18 24.27
CA PRO A 185 -4.67 -16.30 25.44
C PRO A 185 -3.32 -15.94 26.09
N GLU A 186 -2.36 -16.86 26.07
CA GLU A 186 -1.01 -16.66 26.62
C GLU A 186 -0.25 -15.52 25.93
N TYR A 187 -0.64 -15.12 24.72
CA TYR A 187 -0.02 -14.05 23.94
C TYR A 187 -0.86 -12.78 23.86
N ASN A 188 -1.91 -12.61 24.68
CA ASN A 188 -2.71 -11.38 24.70
C ASN A 188 -1.87 -10.12 25.01
N GLY A 189 -0.75 -10.25 25.73
CA GLY A 189 0.20 -9.14 25.94
C GLY A 189 0.91 -8.66 24.67
N GLU A 190 0.92 -9.47 23.60
CA GLU A 190 1.50 -9.13 22.30
C GLU A 190 0.46 -8.63 21.28
N LEU A 191 -0.78 -8.36 21.71
CA LEU A 191 -1.92 -8.04 20.83
C LEU A 191 -1.58 -6.98 19.76
N SER A 192 -0.97 -5.86 20.16
CA SER A 192 -0.61 -4.79 19.23
C SER A 192 0.33 -5.25 18.11
N ARG A 193 1.30 -6.12 18.42
CA ARG A 193 2.24 -6.68 17.43
C ARG A 193 1.55 -7.65 16.48
N ILE A 194 0.62 -8.46 17.01
CA ILE A 194 -0.18 -9.40 16.23
C ILE A 194 -1.10 -8.65 15.26
N LEU A 195 -1.84 -7.66 15.76
CA LEU A 195 -2.71 -6.82 14.93
C LEU A 195 -1.93 -6.04 13.86
N TYR A 196 -0.72 -5.57 14.20
CA TYR A 196 0.15 -4.90 13.24
C TYR A 196 0.57 -5.81 12.07
N ALA A 197 0.79 -7.11 12.32
CA ALA A 197 1.14 -8.07 11.26
C ALA A 197 0.04 -8.19 10.19
N PHE A 198 -1.22 -7.94 10.56
CA PHE A 198 -2.39 -7.95 9.67
C PHE A 198 -2.93 -6.54 9.36
N SER A 199 -2.16 -5.49 9.64
CA SER A 199 -2.59 -4.09 9.45
C SER A 199 -2.97 -3.75 8.01
N CYS A 200 -2.36 -4.41 7.02
CA CYS A 200 -2.62 -4.20 5.60
C CYS A 200 -3.91 -4.87 5.07
N PHE A 201 -4.62 -5.63 5.91
CA PHE A 201 -5.89 -6.25 5.55
C PHE A 201 -7.04 -5.52 6.24
N GLU A 202 -8.19 -5.56 5.56
CA GLU A 202 -9.46 -5.26 6.19
C GLU A 202 -9.74 -6.33 7.26
N LYS A 203 -10.08 -5.88 8.47
CA LYS A 203 -10.23 -6.79 9.62
C LYS A 203 -11.21 -6.27 10.65
N GLU A 204 -11.86 -7.21 11.30
CA GLU A 204 -12.65 -7.01 12.50
C GLU A 204 -12.01 -7.78 13.65
N VAL A 205 -12.05 -7.22 14.86
CA VAL A 205 -11.50 -7.85 16.05
C VAL A 205 -12.61 -7.98 17.08
N SER A 206 -12.81 -9.19 17.58
CA SER A 206 -13.75 -9.49 18.66
C SER A 206 -13.01 -10.07 19.86
N TYR A 207 -13.52 -9.80 21.06
CA TYR A 207 -12.99 -10.32 22.31
C TYR A 207 -14.07 -11.12 23.03
N ALA A 208 -13.75 -12.36 23.39
CA ALA A 208 -14.61 -13.21 24.20
C ALA A 208 -14.06 -13.24 25.63
N ALA A 209 -14.77 -12.60 26.57
CA ALA A 209 -14.35 -12.47 27.97
C ALA A 209 -14.26 -13.82 28.69
N GLU A 210 -15.19 -14.74 28.39
CA GLU A 210 -15.28 -16.06 29.01
C GLU A 210 -14.03 -16.92 28.75
N ALA A 211 -13.52 -16.89 27.51
CA ALA A 211 -12.33 -17.62 27.10
C ALA A 211 -11.04 -16.78 27.19
N ASN A 212 -11.15 -15.49 27.48
CA ASN A 212 -10.07 -14.51 27.39
C ASN A 212 -9.32 -14.57 26.04
N THR A 213 -10.07 -14.71 24.94
CA THR A 213 -9.51 -14.87 23.59
C THR A 213 -9.91 -13.72 22.67
N TYR A 214 -9.01 -13.33 21.79
CA TYR A 214 -9.30 -12.43 20.68
C TYR A 214 -9.43 -13.22 19.37
N THR A 215 -10.41 -12.84 18.54
CA THR A 215 -10.56 -13.35 17.17
C THR A 215 -10.43 -12.21 16.19
N ILE A 216 -9.53 -12.36 15.22
CA ILE A 216 -9.33 -11.45 14.11
C ILE A 216 -10.00 -12.07 12.88
N ARG A 217 -11.10 -11.48 12.41
CA ARG A 217 -11.69 -11.82 11.12
C ARG A 217 -11.03 -10.97 10.05
N LEU A 218 -10.38 -11.61 9.08
CA LEU A 218 -9.75 -10.94 7.94
C LEU A 218 -10.65 -11.04 6.72
N PHE A 219 -10.67 -9.97 5.90
CA PHE A 219 -11.26 -9.94 4.57
C PHE A 219 -10.19 -9.63 3.54
N PHE A 220 -10.05 -10.46 2.51
CA PHE A 220 -8.98 -10.33 1.51
C PHE A 220 -9.35 -11.00 0.19
N ASP A 221 -8.67 -10.62 -0.89
CA ASP A 221 -8.82 -11.29 -2.19
C ASP A 221 -8.16 -12.69 -2.12
N SER A 222 -8.82 -13.70 -2.68
CA SER A 222 -8.29 -15.08 -2.72
C SER A 222 -6.83 -15.19 -3.19
N SER A 223 -6.35 -14.29 -4.06
CA SER A 223 -4.96 -14.26 -4.54
C SER A 223 -3.93 -13.83 -3.48
N ASP A 224 -4.38 -13.18 -2.40
CA ASP A 224 -3.56 -12.77 -1.25
C ASP A 224 -3.48 -13.86 -0.16
N SER A 225 -4.11 -15.02 -0.36
CA SER A 225 -4.10 -16.13 0.62
C SER A 225 -2.68 -16.52 1.08
N GLU A 226 -1.70 -16.59 0.16
CA GLU A 226 -0.32 -16.91 0.53
C GLU A 226 0.36 -15.81 1.36
N PHE A 227 -0.06 -14.55 1.17
CA PHE A 227 0.44 -13.44 1.98
C PHE A 227 -0.13 -13.51 3.40
N VAL A 228 -1.42 -13.80 3.55
CA VAL A 228 -2.05 -14.09 4.85
C VAL A 228 -1.35 -15.26 5.55
N LEU A 229 -1.10 -16.36 4.82
CA LEU A 229 -0.36 -17.50 5.35
C LEU A 229 1.05 -17.13 5.78
N SER A 230 1.76 -16.30 5.01
CA SER A 230 3.10 -15.83 5.38
C SER A 230 3.09 -15.04 6.70
N LYS A 231 2.11 -14.14 6.90
CA LYS A 231 1.94 -13.40 8.15
C LYS A 231 1.59 -14.33 9.32
N THR A 232 0.71 -15.29 9.08
CA THR A 232 0.32 -16.28 10.10
C THR A 232 1.50 -17.16 10.51
N ARG A 233 2.29 -17.66 9.55
CA ARG A 233 3.52 -18.43 9.81
C ARG A 233 4.55 -17.64 10.62
N PHE A 234 4.70 -16.35 10.30
CA PHE A 234 5.62 -15.47 11.03
C PHE A 234 5.24 -15.33 12.51
N LEU A 235 3.94 -15.31 12.82
CA LEU A 235 3.45 -15.24 14.20
C LEU A 235 3.59 -16.59 14.94
N GLY A 236 3.54 -17.70 14.20
CA GLY A 236 3.74 -19.05 14.74
C GLY A 236 2.65 -19.44 15.73
N LYS A 237 3.03 -19.99 16.89
CA LYS A 237 2.11 -20.49 17.93
C LYS A 237 1.19 -19.42 18.54
N ARG A 238 1.48 -18.13 18.30
CA ARG A 238 0.69 -17.00 18.82
C ARG A 238 -0.75 -16.99 18.32
N VAL A 239 -0.97 -17.58 17.14
CA VAL A 239 -2.25 -17.53 16.45
C VAL A 239 -2.57 -18.88 15.83
N ARG A 240 -3.87 -19.14 15.65
CA ARG A 240 -4.36 -20.28 14.87
C ARG A 240 -5.51 -19.88 13.97
N ILE A 241 -5.62 -20.55 12.83
CA ILE A 241 -6.72 -20.34 11.88
C ILE A 241 -7.89 -21.21 12.31
N VAL A 242 -9.01 -20.60 12.70
CA VAL A 242 -10.21 -21.30 13.16
C VAL A 242 -11.29 -21.36 12.08
N GLU A 243 -11.33 -20.41 11.14
CA GLU A 243 -12.16 -20.47 9.93
C GLU A 243 -11.35 -20.20 8.67
N GLY A 244 -11.67 -20.92 7.59
CA GLY A 244 -10.96 -20.84 6.30
C GLY A 244 -10.20 -22.13 5.95
N GLU A 245 -10.94 -23.14 5.49
CA GLU A 245 -10.43 -24.51 5.23
C GLU A 245 -9.22 -24.55 4.29
N HIS A 246 -9.21 -23.71 3.25
CA HIS A 246 -8.06 -23.61 2.36
C HIS A 246 -6.77 -23.24 3.13
N LEU A 247 -6.86 -22.23 4.01
CA LEU A 247 -5.71 -21.77 4.78
C LEU A 247 -5.29 -22.79 5.84
N LYS A 248 -6.25 -23.43 6.53
CA LYS A 248 -5.98 -24.52 7.51
C LYS A 248 -5.22 -25.69 6.88
N ARG A 249 -5.59 -26.08 5.66
CA ARG A 249 -4.88 -27.14 4.92
C ARG A 249 -3.45 -26.72 4.58
N ARG A 250 -3.25 -25.48 4.10
CA ARG A 250 -1.95 -24.94 3.69
C ARG A 250 -0.99 -24.70 4.88
N MET A 251 -1.46 -24.02 5.93
CA MET A 251 -1.43 -24.52 7.31
C MET A 251 -0.59 -25.77 7.61
N LEU A 252 -1.34 -26.84 7.74
CA LEU A 252 -0.88 -28.18 8.07
C LEU A 252 0.24 -28.65 7.14
N GLU A 253 0.05 -28.55 5.82
CA GLU A 253 1.06 -28.95 4.82
C GLU A 253 2.44 -28.35 5.09
N SER A 254 2.48 -27.05 5.43
CA SER A 254 3.73 -26.33 5.65
C SER A 254 4.38 -26.73 6.98
N ALA A 255 3.57 -26.90 8.02
CA ALA A 255 4.03 -27.32 9.34
C ALA A 255 4.59 -28.75 9.30
N THR A 256 3.90 -29.68 8.65
CA THR A 256 4.35 -31.07 8.47
C THR A 256 5.67 -31.13 7.70
N LYS A 257 5.80 -30.38 6.60
CA LYS A 257 7.05 -30.31 5.84
C LYS A 257 8.21 -29.71 6.64
N ALA A 258 7.95 -28.70 7.46
CA ALA A 258 8.97 -28.13 8.33
C ALA A 258 9.43 -29.14 9.38
N LEU A 259 8.51 -29.81 10.07
CA LEU A 259 8.82 -30.83 11.07
C LEU A 259 9.63 -32.00 10.47
N GLY A 260 9.28 -32.48 9.28
CA GLY A 260 10.02 -33.53 8.59
C GLY A 260 11.50 -33.18 8.35
N ARG A 261 11.78 -31.94 7.92
CA ARG A 261 13.17 -31.48 7.70
C ARG A 261 14.00 -31.44 8.98
N TYR A 262 13.41 -30.99 10.08
CA TYR A 262 14.13 -30.92 11.36
C TYR A 262 14.31 -32.30 12.00
N ALA A 263 13.40 -33.24 11.75
CA ALA A 263 13.55 -34.64 12.16
C ALA A 263 14.70 -35.34 11.41
N GLU A 264 14.89 -35.06 10.12
CA GLU A 264 16.00 -35.59 9.31
C GLU A 264 17.38 -35.00 9.68
N THR A 265 17.43 -33.80 10.27
CA THR A 265 18.70 -33.13 10.63
C THR A 265 19.15 -33.46 12.07
N SER A 266 18.32 -34.18 12.83
CA SER A 266 18.59 -34.55 14.22
C SER A 266 18.90 -36.05 14.39
N GLY A 267 19.19 -36.75 13.29
CA GLY A 267 19.55 -38.18 13.23
C GLY A 267 20.98 -38.40 12.77
#